data_AF-A0A916JZY7-F1
#
_entry.id   AF-A0A916JZY7-F1
#
_cell.length_a   1.000
_cell.length_b   1.000
_cell.length_c   1.000
_cell.angle_alpha   90.00
_cell.angle_beta   90.00
_cell.angle_gamma   90.00
#
_symmetry.space_group_name_H-M   'P 1'
#
loop_
_entity.id
_entity.type
_entity.pdbx_description
1 polymer ?
#
loop_
_entity_poly.entity_id
_entity_poly.type
_entity_poly.pdbx_seq_one_letter_code
_entity_poly.pdbx_strand_id
1 'polypeptide(L)'
;MKVTIVRFIERDYYKNVMLTGSEAMPDVRIDKILDVAGQTWADLTFKFNDNGSVTIIDNHTDQQVPLAHLKGVAYDFYVKQRIRLIRANLQAKILQTA
;
A
#
# COMPACT_ATOMS: atom_id res chain seq x y z
N MET A 1 -22.03 -3.41 4.53
CA MET A 1 -20.65 -3.92 4.72
C MET A 1 -19.70 -2.77 4.57
N LYS A 2 -18.80 -2.55 5.54
CA LYS A 2 -17.76 -1.54 5.43
C LYS A 2 -16.61 -2.13 4.62
N VAL A 3 -16.08 -1.32 3.70
CA VAL A 3 -14.93 -1.69 2.86
C VAL A 3 -13.93 -0.56 3.00
N THR A 4 -12.69 -0.91 3.35
CA THR A 4 -11.59 0.07 3.35
C THR A 4 -10.84 -0.06 2.05
N ILE A 5 -10.81 1.02 1.27
CA ILE A 5 -10.11 1.08 -0.02
C ILE A 5 -8.86 1.91 0.17
N VAL A 6 -7.71 1.36 -0.22
CA VAL A 6 -6.41 2.04 -0.14
C VAL A 6 -5.64 1.80 -1.43
N ARG A 7 -5.18 2.88 -2.07
CA ARG A 7 -4.28 2.81 -3.22
C ARG A 7 -2.83 2.82 -2.75
N PHE A 8 -2.02 2.00 -3.39
CA PHE A 8 -0.58 1.91 -3.19
C PHE A 8 0.11 2.13 -4.54
N ILE A 9 0.98 3.13 -4.59
CA ILE A 9 1.83 3.42 -5.74
C ILE A 9 3.27 3.19 -5.27
N GLU A 10 3.94 2.21 -5.87
CA GLU A 10 5.29 1.81 -5.49
C GLU A 10 6.31 2.95 -5.71
N ARG A 11 6.13 3.73 -6.78
CA ARG A 11 6.93 4.93 -7.05
C ARG A 11 6.84 5.93 -5.89
N ASP A 12 5.63 6.20 -5.41
CA ASP A 12 5.40 7.12 -4.31
C ASP A 12 5.98 6.60 -2.99
N TYR A 13 5.95 5.28 -2.78
CA TYR A 13 6.61 4.66 -1.64
C TYR A 13 8.13 4.95 -1.66
N TYR A 14 8.81 4.64 -2.76
CA TYR A 14 10.26 4.88 -2.86
C TYR A 14 10.61 6.36 -2.85
N LYS A 15 9.78 7.22 -3.44
CA LYS A 15 9.92 8.68 -3.34
C LYS A 15 9.90 9.13 -1.88
N ASN A 16 8.94 8.68 -1.09
CA ASN A 16 8.87 8.99 0.33
C ASN A 16 10.06 8.43 1.12
N VAL A 17 10.51 7.21 0.82
CA VAL A 17 11.72 6.64 1.45
C VAL A 17 12.96 7.48 1.17
N MET A 18 13.15 7.94 -0.07
CA MET A 18 14.28 8.79 -0.44
C MET A 18 14.20 10.18 0.20
N LEU A 19 13.01 10.79 0.25
CA LEU A 19 12.79 12.08 0.89
C LEU A 19 13.04 12.03 2.41
N THR A 20 12.62 10.95 3.07
CA THR A 20 12.82 10.79 4.52
C THR A 20 14.25 10.39 4.87
N GLY A 21 14.98 9.71 3.98
CA GLY A 21 16.36 9.27 4.20
C GLY A 21 17.43 10.25 3.71
N SER A 22 17.06 11.32 3.01
CA SER A 22 18.01 12.30 2.47
C SER A 22 17.59 13.72 2.83
N GLU A 23 18.31 14.35 3.76
CA GLU A 23 18.09 15.76 4.13
C GLU A 23 18.47 16.75 3.01
N ALA A 24 19.19 16.30 1.97
CA ALA A 24 19.86 17.19 1.01
C ALA A 24 19.53 16.95 -0.47
N MET A 25 18.66 15.97 -0.82
CA MET A 25 18.29 15.76 -2.22
C MET A 25 17.05 16.57 -2.61
N PRO A 26 17.15 17.46 -3.62
CA PRO A 26 15.98 18.14 -4.18
C PRO A 26 15.02 17.14 -4.82
N ASP A 27 13.71 17.37 -4.67
CA ASP A 27 12.64 16.48 -5.17
C ASP A 27 12.80 16.12 -6.67
N VAL A 28 13.18 17.11 -7.48
CA VAL A 28 13.41 16.94 -8.93
C VAL A 28 14.50 15.91 -9.25
N ARG A 29 15.51 15.77 -8.38
CA ARG A 29 16.57 14.77 -8.57
C ARG A 29 16.05 13.37 -8.23
N ILE A 30 15.20 13.24 -7.22
CA ILE A 30 14.56 11.97 -6.85
C ILE A 30 13.65 11.49 -7.98
N ASP A 31 12.83 12.38 -8.54
CA ASP A 31 11.96 12.03 -9.66
C ASP A 31 12.76 11.51 -10.87
N LYS A 32 13.88 12.17 -11.22
CA LYS A 32 14.78 11.69 -12.29
C LYS A 32 15.35 10.30 -12.01
N ILE A 33 15.71 10.00 -10.76
CA ILE A 33 16.21 8.68 -10.38
C ILE A 33 15.11 7.64 -10.55
N LEU A 34 13.90 7.94 -10.08
CA LEU A 34 12.75 7.04 -10.16
C LEU A 34 12.29 6.82 -11.61
N ASP A 35 12.40 7.82 -12.47
CA ASP A 35 12.04 7.69 -13.89
C ASP A 35 13.03 6.77 -14.65
N VAL A 36 14.30 6.77 -14.25
CA VAL A 36 15.33 5.91 -14.86
C VAL A 36 15.31 4.49 -14.28
N ALA A 37 14.97 4.33 -13.00
CA ALA A 37 15.10 3.07 -12.27
C ALA A 37 14.06 1.99 -12.64
N GLY A 38 12.91 2.37 -13.23
CA GLY A 38 11.84 1.39 -13.50
C GLY A 38 10.96 1.75 -14.68
N GLN A 39 10.77 0.80 -15.61
CA GLN A 39 9.79 0.91 -16.68
C GLN A 39 8.34 0.74 -16.19
N THR A 40 8.12 0.01 -15.08
CA THR A 40 6.78 -0.25 -14.54
C THR A 40 6.81 -0.30 -13.02
N TRP A 41 6.21 0.71 -12.38
CA TRP A 41 5.97 0.74 -10.94
C TRP A 41 4.62 0.12 -10.62
N ALA A 42 4.55 -0.72 -9.57
CA ALA A 42 3.26 -1.28 -9.17
C ALA A 42 2.30 -0.18 -8.72
N ASP A 43 1.07 -0.22 -9.23
CA ASP A 43 -0.03 0.66 -8.83
C ASP A 43 -1.24 -0.21 -8.52
N LEU A 44 -1.47 -0.42 -7.23
CA LEU A 44 -2.44 -1.41 -6.75
C LEU A 44 -3.52 -0.75 -5.89
N THR A 45 -4.77 -1.17 -6.09
CA THR A 45 -5.88 -0.83 -5.19
C THR A 45 -6.22 -2.03 -4.31
N PHE A 46 -6.09 -1.84 -3.00
CA PHE A 46 -6.48 -2.83 -1.99
C PHE A 46 -7.87 -2.51 -1.45
N LYS A 47 -8.79 -3.47 -1.52
CA LYS A 47 -10.11 -3.41 -0.91
C LYS A 47 -10.17 -4.42 0.23
N PHE A 48 -10.09 -3.93 1.47
CA PHE A 48 -10.18 -4.75 2.68
C PHE A 48 -11.63 -4.83 3.14
N ASN A 49 -12.15 -6.05 3.25
CA ASN A 49 -13.52 -6.31 3.68
C ASN A 49 -13.56 -6.64 5.18
N ASP A 50 -14.68 -6.34 5.84
CA ASP A 50 -14.87 -6.61 7.28
C ASP A 50 -14.76 -8.09 7.65
N ASN A 51 -15.05 -9.00 6.71
CA ASN A 51 -14.91 -10.45 6.90
C ASN A 51 -13.45 -10.93 6.82
N GLY A 52 -12.50 -10.01 6.65
CA GLY A 52 -11.09 -10.34 6.53
C GLY A 52 -10.66 -10.79 5.13
N SER A 53 -11.52 -10.80 4.12
CA SER A 53 -11.04 -10.96 2.74
C SER A 53 -10.38 -9.67 2.23
N VAL A 54 -9.55 -9.80 1.20
CA VAL A 54 -8.97 -8.67 0.48
C VAL A 54 -9.11 -8.91 -1.02
N THR A 55 -9.51 -7.88 -1.75
CA THR A 55 -9.42 -7.83 -3.21
C THR A 55 -8.32 -6.86 -3.58
N ILE A 56 -7.42 -7.26 -4.48
CA ILE A 56 -6.31 -6.43 -4.95
C ILE A 56 -6.49 -6.27 -6.46
N ILE A 57 -6.51 -5.03 -6.93
CA ILE A 57 -6.63 -4.70 -8.35
C ILE A 57 -5.34 -4.02 -8.80
N ASP A 58 -4.78 -4.47 -9.93
CA ASP A 58 -3.74 -3.74 -10.63
C ASP A 58 -4.39 -2.63 -11.46
N ASN A 59 -4.06 -1.37 -11.15
CA ASN A 59 -4.67 -0.20 -11.77
C ASN A 59 -4.19 0.04 -13.21
N HIS A 60 -3.12 -0.64 -13.66
CA HIS A 60 -2.65 -0.57 -15.05
C HIS A 60 -3.45 -1.50 -15.96
N THR A 61 -3.77 -2.70 -15.47
CA THR A 61 -4.43 -3.77 -16.25
C THR A 61 -5.92 -3.93 -15.93
N ASP A 62 -6.38 -3.31 -14.83
CA ASP A 62 -7.70 -3.48 -14.22
C ASP A 62 -8.01 -4.94 -13.83
N GLN A 63 -6.97 -5.76 -13.68
CA GLN A 63 -7.11 -7.18 -13.33
C GLN A 63 -6.92 -7.41 -11.83
N GLN A 64 -7.60 -8.44 -11.33
CA GLN A 64 -7.41 -8.88 -9.94
C GLN A 64 -6.06 -9.57 -9.79
N VAL A 65 -5.29 -9.13 -8.79
CA VAL A 65 -4.01 -9.73 -8.42
C VAL A 65 -4.22 -10.66 -7.22
N PRO A 66 -3.84 -11.95 -7.32
CA PRO A 66 -3.83 -12.85 -6.17
C PRO A 66 -2.87 -12.35 -5.09
N LEU A 67 -3.25 -12.44 -3.82
CA LEU A 67 -2.39 -12.03 -2.70
C LEU A 67 -1.02 -12.74 -2.73
N ALA A 68 -0.99 -14.02 -3.12
CA ALA A 68 0.23 -14.81 -3.26
C ALA A 68 1.18 -14.32 -4.36
N HIS A 69 0.70 -13.45 -5.26
CA HIS A 69 1.51 -12.86 -6.33
C HIS A 69 2.10 -11.51 -5.92
N LEU A 70 1.72 -10.95 -4.77
CA LEU A 70 2.38 -9.76 -4.23
C LEU A 70 3.83 -10.07 -3.86
N LYS A 71 4.72 -9.11 -4.11
CA LYS A 71 6.14 -9.20 -3.79
C LYS A 71 6.65 -7.86 -3.27
N GLY A 72 7.80 -7.89 -2.61
CA GLY A 72 8.52 -6.70 -2.16
C GLY A 72 7.65 -5.75 -1.34
N VAL A 73 7.78 -4.45 -1.62
CA VAL A 73 7.15 -3.39 -0.83
C VAL A 73 5.62 -3.38 -0.92
N ALA A 74 5.03 -3.93 -1.98
CA ALA A 74 3.58 -4.11 -2.08
C ALA A 74 3.05 -5.15 -1.08
N TYR A 75 3.79 -6.24 -0.88
CA TYR A 75 3.45 -7.25 0.13
C TYR A 75 3.61 -6.68 1.55
N ASP A 76 4.72 -5.98 1.80
CA ASP A 76 4.95 -5.31 3.10
C ASP A 76 3.87 -4.28 3.41
N PHE A 77 3.44 -3.51 2.40
CA PHE A 77 2.32 -2.58 2.52
C PHE A 77 1.04 -3.30 2.93
N TYR A 78 0.70 -4.40 2.26
CA TYR A 78 -0.46 -5.22 2.61
C TYR A 78 -0.42 -5.67 4.08
N VAL A 79 0.70 -6.23 4.52
CA VAL A 79 0.86 -6.72 5.91
C VAL A 79 0.67 -5.58 6.91
N LYS A 80 1.27 -4.42 6.67
CA LYS A 80 1.14 -3.24 7.55
C LYS A 80 -0.30 -2.73 7.63
N GLN A 81 -0.99 -2.59 6.50
CA GLN A 81 -2.40 -2.17 6.50
C GLN A 81 -3.29 -3.21 7.19
N ARG A 82 -3.01 -4.50 6.97
CA ARG A 82 -3.78 -5.58 7.58
C ARG A 82 -3.69 -5.56 9.10
N ILE A 83 -2.48 -5.41 9.65
CA ILE A 83 -2.25 -5.29 11.10
C ILE A 83 -2.96 -4.04 11.65
N ARG A 84 -2.87 -2.90 10.95
CA ARG A 84 -3.54 -1.66 11.36
C ARG A 84 -5.05 -1.84 11.47
N LEU A 85 -5.68 -2.47 10.48
CA LEU A 85 -7.13 -2.71 10.47
C LEU A 85 -7.56 -3.68 11.57
N ILE A 86 -6.79 -4.76 11.81
CA ILE A 86 -7.05 -5.69 12.91
C ILE A 86 -7.02 -4.95 14.25
N ARG A 87 -5.99 -4.13 14.50
CA ARG A 87 -5.86 -3.35 15.74
C ARG A 87 -7.04 -2.39 15.93
N ALA A 88 -7.43 -1.66 14.89
CA ALA A 88 -8.57 -0.74 14.95
C ALA A 88 -9.88 -1.49 15.26
N ASN A 89 -10.11 -2.65 14.64
CA ASN A 89 -11.29 -3.47 14.90
C ASN A 89 -11.31 -4.03 16.33
N LEU A 90 -10.17 -4.46 16.87
CA LEU A 90 -10.06 -4.92 18.25
C LEU A 90 -10.35 -3.78 19.25
N GLN A 91 -9.80 -2.59 19.02
CA GLN A 91 -10.05 -1.41 19.85
C GLN A 91 -11.54 -1.00 19.83
N ALA A 92 -12.17 -1.02 18.66
CA ALA A 92 -13.59 -0.72 18.52
C ALA A 92 -14.46 -1.71 19.30
N LYS A 93 -14.11 -3.01 19.28
CA LYS A 93 -14.82 -4.04 20.06
C LYS A 93 -14.67 -3.83 21.56
N ILE A 94 -13.46 -3.54 22.04
CA ILE A 94 -13.20 -3.25 23.46
C ILE A 94 -14.08 -2.09 23.93
N LEU A 95 -14.16 -1.01 23.15
CA LEU A 95 -14.95 0.17 23.48
C LEU A 95 -16.47 -0.09 23.49
N GLN A 96 -16.96 -1.05 22.71
CA GLN A 96 -18.38 -1.42 22.68
C GLN A 96 -18.80 -2.32 23.86
N THR A 97 -17.83 -3.01 24.47
CA THR A 97 -18.06 -3.87 25.64
C THR A 97 -17.73 -3.22 26.99
N ALA A 98 -17.19 -2.01 26.98
CA ALA A 98 -16.90 -1.20 28.17
C ALA A 98 -18.08 -0.26 28.48
#